data_AF-A0A229SEJ6-F1
#
_entry.id   AF-A0A229SEJ6-F1
#
_cell.length_a   1.000
_cell.length_b   1.000
_cell.length_c   1.000
_cell.angle_alpha   90.00
_cell.angle_beta   90.00
_cell.angle_gamma   90.00
#
_symmetry.space_group_name_H-M   'P 1'
#
loop_
_entity.id
_entity.type
_entity.pdbx_description
1 polymer ?
#
loop_
_entity_poly.entity_id
_entity_poly.type
_entity_poly.pdbx_seq_one_letter_code
_entity_poly.pdbx_strand_id
1 'polypeptide(L)'
;MATDRNGDGRIDIFIEATRGELRQLRGFGEKFATDWQPIHDAINVLTGQLGRGKMGESFQVCKDNTPGLLTSAGTVPANYAALATNGETGVKVYEGAQTEATRQFGA
;
A
#
# COMPACT_ATOMS: atom_id res chain seq x y z
N MET A 1 8.76 -10.89 14.50
CA MET A 1 8.58 -12.36 14.58
C MET A 1 7.24 -12.63 15.23
N ALA A 2 6.42 -13.45 14.60
CA ALA A 2 5.23 -14.01 15.21
C ALA A 2 5.66 -14.90 16.39
N THR A 3 5.11 -14.68 17.59
CA THR A 3 5.47 -15.44 18.79
C THR A 3 4.21 -16.03 19.39
N ASP A 4 4.22 -17.34 19.55
CA ASP A 4 3.29 -18.06 20.41
C ASP A 4 3.71 -17.81 21.86
N ARG A 5 3.03 -16.87 22.54
CA ARG A 5 3.33 -16.47 23.92
C ARG A 5 2.54 -17.29 24.94
N ASN A 6 1.46 -17.95 24.54
CA ASN A 6 0.63 -18.76 25.44
C ASN A 6 0.94 -20.28 25.36
N GLY A 7 1.75 -20.71 24.39
CA GLY A 7 2.18 -22.09 24.19
C GLY A 7 1.13 -22.99 23.53
N ASP A 8 0.13 -22.43 22.85
CA ASP A 8 -0.97 -23.19 22.23
C ASP A 8 -0.68 -23.65 20.79
N GLY A 9 0.51 -23.35 20.28
CA GLY A 9 0.94 -23.65 18.92
C GLY A 9 0.40 -22.68 17.86
N ARG A 10 -0.26 -21.59 18.26
CA ARG A 10 -0.79 -20.53 17.39
C ARG A 10 -0.02 -19.23 17.59
N ILE A 11 0.01 -18.42 16.55
CA ILE A 11 0.68 -17.12 16.57
C ILE A 11 -0.20 -16.12 17.32
N ASP A 12 0.31 -15.53 18.40
CA ASP A 12 -0.37 -14.42 19.06
C ASP A 12 -0.22 -13.13 18.26
N ILE A 13 -1.35 -12.50 17.94
CA ILE A 13 -1.41 -11.16 17.35
C ILE A 13 -1.71 -10.11 18.43
N PHE A 14 -0.84 -9.10 18.53
CA PHE A 14 -1.12 -7.87 19.31
C PHE A 14 -2.05 -6.98 18.51
N ILE A 15 -3.36 -7.24 18.61
CA ILE A 15 -4.41 -6.60 17.82
C ILE A 15 -4.22 -5.09 17.69
N GLU A 16 -4.02 -4.37 18.81
CA GLU A 16 -3.88 -2.91 18.78
C GLU A 16 -2.59 -2.44 18.11
N ALA A 17 -1.47 -3.13 18.33
CA ALA A 17 -0.21 -2.82 17.67
C ALA A 17 -0.33 -3.07 16.16
N THR A 18 -0.91 -4.20 15.75
CA THR A 18 -1.17 -4.53 14.35
C THR A 18 -2.08 -3.52 13.68
N ARG A 19 -3.17 -3.08 14.33
CA ARG A 19 -4.01 -1.98 13.83
C ARG A 19 -3.25 -0.67 13.67
N GLY A 20 -2.30 -0.38 14.57
CA GLY A 20 -1.40 0.77 14.45
C GLY A 20 -0.52 0.70 13.21
N GLU A 21 0.10 -0.45 12.96
CA GLU A 21 0.95 -0.69 11.78
C GLU A 21 0.14 -0.62 10.47
N LEU A 22 -1.06 -1.19 10.42
CA LEU A 22 -1.92 -1.15 9.23
C LEU A 22 -2.40 0.27 8.90
N ARG A 23 -2.68 1.09 9.92
CA ARG A 23 -2.97 2.52 9.74
C ARG A 23 -1.76 3.26 9.18
N GLN A 24 -0.56 3.00 9.68
CA GLN A 24 0.67 3.58 9.13
C GLN A 24 0.90 3.16 7.69
N LEU A 25 0.65 1.89 7.36
CA LEU A 25 0.75 1.38 5.99
C LEU A 25 -0.16 2.16 5.03
N ARG A 26 -1.42 2.36 5.41
CA ARG A 26 -2.36 3.20 4.63
C ARG A 26 -1.83 4.64 4.49
N GLY A 27 -1.36 5.23 5.59
CA GLY A 27 -0.80 6.58 5.61
C GLY A 27 0.43 6.75 4.70
N PHE A 28 1.28 5.73 4.56
CA PHE A 28 2.40 5.77 3.60
C PHE A 28 1.91 5.82 2.15
N GLY A 29 0.85 5.08 1.81
CA GLY A 29 0.22 5.14 0.49
C GLY A 29 -0.36 6.53 0.19
N GLU A 30 -1.05 7.14 1.16
CA GLU A 30 -1.61 8.49 1.05
C GLU A 30 -0.53 9.57 0.91
N LYS A 31 0.55 9.44 1.69
CA LYS A 31 1.71 10.33 1.58
C LYS A 31 2.37 10.20 0.22
N PHE A 32 2.58 8.99 -0.27
CA PHE A 32 3.12 8.77 -1.61
C PHE A 32 2.22 9.43 -2.67
N ALA A 33 0.90 9.25 -2.60
CA ALA A 33 -0.03 9.88 -3.54
C ALA A 33 0.11 11.41 -3.55
N THR A 34 0.21 12.01 -2.36
CA THR A 34 0.37 13.45 -2.19
C THR A 34 1.68 13.96 -2.79
N ASP A 35 2.79 13.28 -2.49
CA ASP A 35 4.12 13.65 -2.97
C ASP A 35 4.27 13.38 -4.49
N TRP A 36 3.57 12.36 -5.02
CA TRP A 36 3.61 11.95 -6.42
C TRP A 36 2.82 12.87 -7.34
N GLN A 37 1.67 13.38 -6.91
CA GLN A 37 0.77 14.19 -7.73
C GLN A 37 1.47 15.38 -8.44
N PRO A 38 2.26 16.25 -7.77
CA PRO A 38 2.92 17.36 -8.46
C PRO A 38 3.97 16.89 -9.49
N ILE A 39 4.63 15.75 -9.23
CA ILE A 39 5.62 15.17 -10.15
C ILE A 39 4.91 14.61 -11.38
N HIS A 40 3.82 13.88 -11.17
CA HIS A 40 2.97 13.35 -12.24
C HIS A 40 2.50 14.47 -13.19
N ASP A 41 2.02 15.58 -12.63
CA ASP A 41 1.52 16.71 -13.41
C ASP A 41 2.65 17.39 -14.19
N ALA A 42 3.81 17.59 -13.57
CA ALA A 42 5.00 18.12 -14.23
C ALA A 42 5.45 17.24 -15.40
N ILE A 43 5.45 15.92 -15.24
CA ILE A 43 5.80 14.97 -16.30
C ILE A 43 4.83 15.13 -17.47
N ASN A 44 3.51 15.12 -17.22
CA ASN A 44 2.51 15.27 -18.29
C ASN A 44 2.69 16.56 -19.09
N VAL A 45 2.97 17.68 -18.40
CA VAL A 45 3.23 18.97 -19.06
C VAL A 45 4.50 18.90 -19.92
N LEU A 46 5.62 18.41 -19.37
CA LEU A 46 6.90 18.34 -20.07
C LEU A 46 6.86 17.39 -21.27
N THR A 47 6.22 16.21 -21.13
CA THR A 47 6.10 15.24 -22.22
C THR A 47 5.27 15.77 -23.39
N GLY A 48 4.27 16.62 -23.11
CA GLY A 48 3.50 17.32 -24.14
C GLY A 48 4.30 18.37 -24.92
N GLN A 49 5.36 18.91 -24.31
CA GLN A 49 6.23 19.93 -24.92
C GLN A 49 7.40 19.35 -25.73
N LEU A 50 7.66 18.04 -25.62
CA LEU A 50 8.68 17.36 -26.44
C LEU A 50 8.28 17.40 -27.93
N GLY A 51 8.94 18.28 -28.69
CA GLY A 51 8.74 18.51 -30.12
C GLY A 51 9.40 17.46 -31.03
N ARG A 52 9.19 17.59 -32.35
CA ARG A 52 9.65 16.63 -33.39
C ARG A 52 11.06 16.90 -33.95
N GLY A 53 11.89 17.66 -33.26
CA GLY A 53 13.27 17.92 -33.67
C GLY A 53 14.23 16.80 -33.20
N LYS A 54 15.49 16.82 -33.66
CA LYS A 54 16.53 15.84 -33.25
C LYS A 54 16.68 15.68 -31.73
N MET A 55 16.43 16.74 -30.98
CA MET A 55 16.45 16.69 -29.51
C MET A 55 15.25 15.92 -28.95
N GLY A 56 14.06 16.06 -29.54
CA GLY A 56 12.89 15.28 -29.16
C GLY A 56 12.99 13.81 -29.57
N GLU A 57 13.65 13.50 -30.69
CA GLU A 57 13.99 12.12 -31.07
C GLU A 57 14.88 11.45 -30.01
N SER A 58 15.87 12.16 -29.48
CA SER A 58 16.71 11.66 -28.37
C SER A 58 15.94 11.40 -27.08
N PHE A 59 14.84 12.11 -26.84
CA PHE A 59 13.95 11.92 -25.69
C PHE A 59 12.74 11.04 -25.98
N GLN A 60 12.62 10.50 -27.19
CA GLN A 60 11.48 9.67 -27.59
C GLN A 60 11.38 8.41 -26.72
N VAL A 61 12.52 7.79 -26.37
CA VAL A 61 12.55 6.65 -25.43
C VAL A 61 11.98 7.02 -24.07
N CYS A 62 12.25 8.22 -23.55
CA CYS A 62 11.66 8.69 -22.30
C CYS A 62 10.14 8.87 -22.46
N LYS A 63 9.70 9.46 -23.57
CA LYS A 63 8.29 9.64 -23.89
C LYS A 63 7.54 8.33 -24.01
N ASP A 64 8.13 7.31 -24.63
CA ASP A 64 7.52 5.99 -24.84
C ASP A 64 7.38 5.20 -23.52
N ASN A 65 8.34 5.35 -22.60
CA ASN A 65 8.29 4.68 -21.29
C ASN A 65 7.48 5.46 -20.23
N THR A 66 7.24 6.75 -20.44
CA THR A 66 6.53 7.62 -19.49
C THR A 66 5.15 7.05 -19.10
N PRO A 67 4.28 6.60 -20.02
CA PRO A 67 3.00 6.01 -19.65
C PRO A 67 3.12 4.81 -18.70
N GLY A 68 4.13 3.96 -18.89
CA GLY A 68 4.40 2.81 -18.03
C GLY A 68 4.83 3.22 -16.62
N LEU A 69 5.69 4.25 -16.52
CA LEU A 69 6.08 4.84 -15.24
C LEU A 69 4.87 5.44 -14.50
N LEU A 70 4.07 6.28 -15.18
CA LEU A 70 2.90 6.93 -14.58
C LEU A 70 1.88 5.89 -14.08
N THR A 71 1.62 4.85 -14.89
CA THR A 71 0.74 3.74 -14.50
C THR A 71 1.28 3.03 -13.27
N SER A 72 2.56 2.63 -13.28
CA SER A 72 3.17 1.88 -12.18
C SER A 72 3.14 2.68 -10.87
N ALA A 73 3.57 3.94 -10.91
CA ALA A 73 3.53 4.82 -9.75
C ALA A 73 2.09 5.08 -9.26
N GLY A 74 1.13 5.23 -10.17
CA GLY A 74 -0.29 5.39 -9.83
C GLY A 74 -0.90 4.21 -9.08
N THR A 75 -0.35 2.99 -9.25
CA THR A 75 -0.83 1.81 -8.50
C THR A 75 -0.32 1.72 -7.07
N VAL A 76 0.77 2.43 -6.72
CA VAL A 76 1.41 2.31 -5.40
C VAL A 76 0.44 2.63 -4.26
N PRO A 77 -0.29 3.76 -4.24
CA PRO A 77 -1.24 4.06 -3.17
C PRO A 77 -2.31 2.97 -2.99
N ALA A 78 -2.83 2.44 -4.10
CA ALA A 78 -3.83 1.39 -4.09
C ALA A 78 -3.28 0.08 -3.49
N ASN A 79 -2.03 -0.27 -3.80
CA ASN A 79 -1.38 -1.46 -3.23
C ASN A 79 -1.22 -1.34 -1.71
N TYR A 80 -0.78 -0.19 -1.20
CA TYR A 80 -0.70 0.07 0.24
C TYR A 80 -2.07 -0.02 0.92
N ALA A 81 -3.10 0.57 0.32
CA ALA A 81 -4.47 0.51 0.84
C ALA A 81 -5.05 -0.92 0.82
N ALA A 82 -4.78 -1.69 -0.22
CA ALA A 82 -5.22 -3.08 -0.34
C ALA A 82 -4.54 -3.98 0.71
N LEU A 83 -3.23 -3.82 0.90
CA LEU A 83 -2.50 -4.54 1.94
C LEU A 83 -3.03 -4.20 3.34
N ALA A 84 -3.28 -2.91 3.62
CA ALA A 84 -3.86 -2.48 4.89
C ALA A 84 -5.24 -3.11 5.12
N THR A 85 -6.10 -3.10 4.09
CA THR A 85 -7.46 -3.67 4.15
C THR A 85 -7.45 -5.19 4.37
N ASN A 86 -6.53 -5.90 3.68
CA ASN A 86 -6.36 -7.34 3.85
C ASN A 86 -5.89 -7.67 5.28
N GLY A 87 -4.94 -6.89 5.80
CA GLY A 87 -4.49 -7.03 7.19
C GLY A 87 -5.60 -6.75 8.21
N GLU A 88 -6.40 -5.70 8.01
CA GLU A 88 -7.55 -5.36 8.86
C GLU A 88 -8.58 -6.50 8.87
N THR A 89 -8.81 -7.14 7.72
CA THR A 89 -9.68 -8.31 7.60
C THR A 89 -9.13 -9.48 8.40
N GLY A 90 -7.82 -9.75 8.32
CA GLY A 90 -7.15 -10.78 9.12
C GLY A 90 -7.27 -10.53 10.63
N VAL A 91 -7.08 -9.28 11.08
CA VAL A 91 -7.26 -8.91 12.49
C VAL A 91 -8.69 -9.18 12.97
N LYS A 92 -9.71 -8.83 12.17
CA LYS A 92 -11.12 -9.08 12.53
C LYS A 92 -11.42 -10.58 12.67
N VAL A 93 -10.86 -11.41 11.79
CA VAL A 93 -11.01 -12.87 11.87
C VAL A 93 -10.39 -13.41 13.15
N TYR A 94 -9.20 -12.92 13.51
CA TYR A 94 -8.51 -13.30 14.74
C TYR A 94 -9.32 -12.90 15.99
N GLU A 95 -9.80 -11.66 16.05
CA GLU A 95 -10.65 -11.17 17.14
C GLU A 95 -11.95 -11.97 17.28
N GLY A 96 -12.59 -12.31 16.16
CA GLY A 96 -13.79 -13.13 16.14
C GLY A 96 -13.54 -14.53 16.71
N ALA A 97 -12.44 -15.17 16.29
CA ALA A 97 -12.04 -16.48 16.81
C ALA A 97 -11.71 -16.43 18.32
N GLN A 98 -11.05 -15.38 18.78
CA GLN A 98 -10.76 -15.21 20.20
C GLN A 98 -12.04 -14.98 21.02
N THR A 99 -12.97 -14.15 20.52
CA THR A 99 -14.28 -13.94 21.16
C THR A 99 -15.09 -15.23 21.27
N GLU A 100 -15.08 -16.05 20.22
CA GLU A 100 -15.77 -17.35 20.20
C GLU A 100 -15.12 -18.34 21.18
N ALA A 101 -13.79 -18.42 21.21
CA ALA A 101 -13.06 -19.25 22.16
C ALA A 101 -13.34 -18.83 23.61
N THR A 102 -13.32 -17.52 23.92
CA THR A 102 -13.67 -17.01 25.26
C THR A 102 -15.11 -17.38 25.64
N ARG A 103 -16.08 -17.32 24.70
CA ARG A 103 -17.46 -17.75 24.96
C ARG A 103 -17.58 -19.26 25.27
N GLN A 104 -16.74 -20.11 24.68
CA GLN A 104 -16.75 -21.56 24.94
C GLN A 104 -16.17 -21.95 26.31
N PHE A 105 -15.32 -21.11 26.91
CA PHE A 105 -14.73 -21.36 28.23
C PHE A 105 -15.41 -20.62 29.40
N GLY A 106 -16.49 -19.88 29.13
CA GLY A 106 -17.41 -19.37 30.15
C GLY A 106 -17.43 -17.84 30.31
N ALA A 107 -18.66 -17.32 30.36
CA ALA A 107 -19.03 -16.20 31.21
C ALA A 107 -19.38 -16.72 32.61
#